data_AF-A0A4R5CAW0-F1
#
_entry.id   AF-A0A4R5CAW0-F1
#
_cell.length_a   1.000
_cell.length_b   1.000
_cell.length_c   1.000
_cell.angle_alpha   90.00
_cell.angle_beta   90.00
_cell.angle_gamma   90.00
#
_symmetry.space_group_name_H-M   'P 1'
#
loop_
_entity.id
_entity.type
_entity.pdbx_description
1 polymer ?
#
loop_
_entity_poly.entity_id
_entity_poly.type
_entity_poly.pdbx_seq_one_letter_code
_entity_poly.pdbx_strand_id
1 'polypeptide(L)' 'MAIASNEAFSGWARTFTDPRLCGAIVDRLTFGGTTMETDNDSHRLAQTRAREHAG' A
#
# COMPACT_ATOMS: atom_id res chain seq x y z
N MET A 1 -10.64 4.50 10.10
CA MET A 1 -9.23 4.07 10.11
C MET A 1 -8.86 3.70 8.69
N ALA A 2 -7.68 4.07 8.22
CA ALA A 2 -7.19 3.71 6.89
C ALA A 2 -5.73 3.24 7.02
N ILE A 3 -5.36 2.24 6.22
CA ILE A 3 -4.00 1.72 6.13
C ILE A 3 -3.57 1.82 4.67
N ALA A 4 -2.35 2.29 4.43
CA ALA A 4 -1.73 2.27 3.12
C ALA A 4 -0.63 1.22 3.11
N SER A 5 -0.54 0.46 2.02
CA SER A 5 0.52 -0.51 1.75
C SER A 5 1.00 -0.31 0.32
N ASN A 6 2.32 -0.40 0.12
CA ASN A 6 2.93 -0.41 -1.20
C ASN A 6 3.10 -1.83 -1.77
N GLU A 7 2.73 -2.85 -1.01
CA GLU A 7 2.81 -4.26 -1.42
C GLU A 7 1.43 -4.91 -1.32
N ALA A 8 1.13 -5.81 -2.28
CA ALA A 8 -0.07 -6.62 -2.27
C ALA A 8 -0.07 -7.60 -1.08
N PHE A 9 -1.26 -8.05 -0.66
CA PHE A 9 -1.39 -8.99 0.45
C PHE A 9 -0.60 -10.29 0.27
N SER A 10 -0.37 -10.73 -0.97
CA SER A 10 0.46 -11.90 -1.26
C SER A 10 1.94 -11.73 -0.87
N GLY A 11 2.45 -10.48 -0.85
CA GLY A 11 3.81 -10.18 -0.41
C GLY A 11 3.97 -10.13 1.12
N TRP A 12 2.86 -10.03 1.85
CA TRP A 12 2.89 -9.82 3.29
C TRP A 12 3.44 -10.98 4.09
N ALA A 13 3.49 -12.20 3.52
CA ALA A 13 4.17 -13.34 4.14
C ALA A 13 5.67 -13.09 4.40
N ARG A 14 6.29 -12.12 3.72
CA ARG A 14 7.67 -11.71 3.99
C ARG A 14 7.80 -10.91 5.30
N THR A 15 6.81 -10.10 5.61
CA THR A 15 6.78 -9.27 6.83
C THR A 15 6.17 -10.03 8.00
N PHE A 16 5.05 -10.71 7.76
CA PHE A 16 4.35 -11.57 8.72
C PHE A 16 4.68 -13.03 8.42
N THR A 17 5.81 -13.49 8.95
CA THR A 17 6.36 -14.82 8.66
C THR A 17 5.54 -15.97 9.23
N ASP A 18 4.74 -15.72 10.28
CA ASP A 18 3.76 -16.68 10.76
C ASP A 18 2.50 -16.67 9.87
N PRO A 19 2.15 -17.79 9.20
CA PRO A 19 1.02 -17.82 8.27
C PRO A 19 -0.33 -17.53 8.93
N ARG A 20 -0.51 -17.91 10.20
CA ARG A 20 -1.76 -17.70 10.93
C ARG A 20 -1.94 -16.23 11.29
N LEU A 21 -0.86 -15.56 11.69
CA LEU A 21 -0.82 -14.13 11.95
C LEU A 21 -1.10 -13.34 10.66
N CYS A 22 -0.42 -13.68 9.56
CA CYS A 22 -0.66 -13.02 8.27
C CYS A 22 -2.13 -13.13 7.85
N GLY A 23 -2.71 -14.34 7.96
CA GLY A 23 -4.12 -14.59 7.67
C GLY A 23 -5.07 -13.78 8.56
N ALA A 24 -4.82 -13.77 9.88
CA ALA A 24 -5.66 -13.04 10.83
C ALA A 24 -5.61 -11.52 10.63
N ILE A 25 -4.46 -10.97 10.23
CA ILE A 25 -4.35 -9.55 9.91
C ILE A 25 -5.15 -9.23 8.65
N VAL A 26 -4.96 -9.99 7.56
CA VAL A 26 -5.68 -9.76 6.29
C VAL A 26 -7.19 -9.91 6.49
N ASP A 27 -7.64 -10.92 7.24
CA ASP A 27 -9.04 -11.11 7.59
C ASP A 27 -9.61 -9.88 8.32
N ARG A 28 -8.93 -9.40 9.37
CA ARG A 28 -9.39 -8.23 10.13
C ARG A 28 -9.42 -6.93 9.32
N LEU A 29 -8.52 -6.76 8.36
CA LEU A 29 -8.48 -5.57 7.50
C LEU A 29 -9.56 -5.59 6.41
N THR A 30 -9.94 -6.78 5.95
CA THR A 30 -10.92 -6.96 4.88
C THR A 30 -12.34 -7.10 5.43
N PHE A 31 -12.50 -7.60 6.65
CA PHE A 31 -13.80 -7.72 7.30
C PHE A 31 -14.45 -6.34 7.52
N GLY A 32 -15.48 -6.02 6.73
CA GLY A 32 -16.16 -4.72 6.76
C GLY A 32 -15.33 -3.55 6.22
N GLY A 33 -14.16 -3.82 5.63
CA GLY A 33 -13.29 -2.84 4.99
C GLY A 33 -13.52 -2.72 3.48
N THR A 34 -12.95 -1.69 2.87
CA THR A 34 -12.89 -1.54 1.41
C THR A 34 -11.44 -1.43 0.98
N THR A 35 -11.04 -2.28 0.04
CA THR A 35 -9.72 -2.22 -0.58
C THR A 35 -9.76 -1.25 -1.76
N MET A 36 -8.85 -0.28 -1.78
CA MET A 36 -8.64 0.62 -2.92
C MET A 36 -7.22 0.45 -3.41
N GLU A 37 -7.07 0.14 -4.69
CA GLU A 37 -5.77 0.10 -5.36
C GLU A 37 -5.49 1.50 -5.93
N THR A 38 -4.34 2.07 -5.55
CA THR A 38 -3.88 3.36 -6.06
C THR A 38 -2.92 3.13 -7.23
N ASP A 39 -2.90 4.06 -8.17
CA ASP A 39 -1.92 4.04 -9.25
C ASP A 39 -0.48 4.23 -8.72
N ASN A 40 0.51 3.97 -9.56
CA ASN A 40 1.93 4.03 -9.23
C ASN A 40 2.55 5.44 -9.44
N ASP A 41 1.74 6.41 -9.84
CA ASP A 41 2.20 7.77 -10.08
C ASP A 41 2.55 8.50 -8.78
N SER A 42 3.81 8.91 -8.66
CA SER A 42 4.30 9.66 -7.51
C SER A 42 4.02 11.16 -7.68
N HIS A 43 3.05 11.67 -6.92
CA HIS A 43 2.75 13.11 -6.85
C HIS A 43 3.99 13.95 -6.52
N ARG A 44 4.82 13.47 -5.57
CA ARG A 44 6.07 14.16 -5.18
C ARG A 44 7.04 14.27 -6.35
N LEU A 45 7.22 13.19 -7.11
CA LEU A 45 8.12 13.18 -8.27
C LEU A 45 7.63 14.11 -9.37
N ALA A 46 6.33 14.08 -9.68
CA ALA A 46 5.73 14.97 -10.66
C ALA A 46 5.96 16.45 -10.31
N GLN A 47 5.79 16.82 -9.04
CA GLN A 47 6.05 18.18 -8.57
C GLN A 47 7.52 18.59 -8.68
N THR A 48 8.48 17.70 -8.34
CA THR A 48 9.91 17.99 -8.49
C THR A 48 10.26 18.26 -9.96
N ARG A 49 9.84 17.38 -10.87
CA ARG A 49 10.07 17.55 -12.31
C ARG A 49 9.47 18.86 -12.84
N ALA A 50 8.25 19.20 -12.42
CA ALA A 50 7.62 20.45 -12.83
C ALA A 50 8.42 21.70 -12.39
N ARG A 51 9.07 21.65 -11.22
CA ARG A 51 9.94 22.74 -10.74
C ARG A 51 11.26 22.80 -11.51
N GLU A 52 11.85 21.65 -11.84
CA GLU A 52 13.07 21.58 -12.65
C GLU A 52 12.86 22.10 -14.08
N HIS A 53 11.71 21.83 -14.68
CA HIS A 53 11.38 22.29 -16.03
C HIS A 53 10.91 23.75 -16.11
N ALA A 54 10.64 24.41 -14.97
CA ALA A 54 10.16 25.79 -14.92
C ALA A 54 11.27 26.85 -14.72
N GLY A 55 12.52 26.41 -14.54
CA GLY A 55 13.72 27.28 -14.47
C GLY A 55 14.51 27.25 -15.76
#